data_AF-J5H767-F1
#
_entry.id   AF-J5H767-F1
#
_cell.length_a   1.000
_cell.length_b   1.000
_cell.length_c   1.000
_cell.angle_alpha   90.00
_cell.angle_beta   90.00
_cell.angle_gamma   90.00
#
_symmetry.space_group_name_H-M   'P 1'
#
loop_
_entity.id
_entity.type
_entity.pdbx_description
1 polymer ?
#
loop_
_entity_poly.entity_id
_entity_poly.type
_entity_poly.pdbx_seq_one_letter_code
_entity_poly.pdbx_strand_id
1 'polypeptide(L)' 'MLHNNKAAIEALILGFLLSPYGIPMIGEAIIAFIQGINEAIKSI' A
#
# COMPACT_ATOMS: atom_id res chain seq x y z
N MET A 1 6.07 28.48 -8.67
CA MET A 1 4.93 27.92 -7.90
C MET A 1 4.99 26.39 -7.86
N LEU A 2 6.15 25.81 -7.54
CA LEU A 2 6.43 24.37 -7.63
C LEU A 2 6.68 23.72 -6.25
N HIS A 3 6.12 24.33 -5.19
CA HIS A 3 6.25 23.83 -3.81
C HIS A 3 5.08 22.91 -3.40
N ASN A 4 4.11 22.67 -4.28
CA ASN A 4 2.79 22.16 -3.88
C ASN A 4 2.52 20.71 -4.36
N ASN A 5 3.28 20.14 -5.30
CA ASN A 5 3.00 18.79 -5.82
C ASN A 5 3.42 17.69 -4.84
N LYS A 6 4.59 17.84 -4.19
CA LYS A 6 5.02 16.92 -3.12
C LYS A 6 4.01 16.93 -1.97
N ALA A 7 3.60 18.12 -1.52
CA ALA A 7 2.60 18.29 -0.48
C ALA A 7 1.23 17.71 -0.89
N ALA A 8 0.83 17.84 -2.16
CA ALA A 8 -0.41 17.25 -2.66
C ALA A 8 -0.37 15.71 -2.68
N ILE A 9 0.75 15.12 -3.08
CA ILE A 9 0.94 13.66 -3.07
C ILE A 9 0.98 13.15 -1.63
N GLU A 10 1.69 13.83 -0.73
CA GLU A 10 1.73 13.48 0.69
C GLU A 10 0.34 13.57 1.33
N ALA A 11 -0.43 14.61 1.02
CA ALA A 11 -1.82 14.74 1.47
C ALA A 11 -2.71 13.62 0.93
N LEU A 12 -2.52 13.19 -0.31
CA LEU A 12 -3.25 12.06 -0.90
C LEU A 12 -2.90 10.73 -0.21
N ILE A 13 -1.61 10.48 0.03
CA ILE A 13 -1.14 9.28 0.73
C ILE A 13 -1.67 9.27 2.16
N LEU A 14 -1.58 10.38 2.88
CA LEU A 14 -2.11 10.50 4.25
C LEU A 14 -3.64 10.35 4.27
N GLY A 15 -4.35 10.97 3.32
CA GLY A 15 -5.80 10.82 3.19
C GLY A 15 -6.23 9.38 2.90
N PHE A 16 -5.47 8.67 2.07
CA PHE A 16 -5.67 7.24 1.84
C PHE A 16 -5.42 6.43 3.13
N LEU A 17 -4.28 6.62 3.79
CA LEU A 17 -3.91 5.89 5.02
C LEU A 17 -4.89 6.13 6.18
N LEU A 18 -5.40 7.35 6.34
CA LEU A 18 -6.39 7.70 7.36
C LEU A 18 -7.82 7.32 6.98
N SER A 19 -8.07 6.93 5.73
CA SER A 19 -9.36 6.38 5.33
C SER A 19 -9.59 5.01 5.99
N PRO A 20 -10.85 4.58 6.16
CA PRO A 20 -11.16 3.25 6.66
C PRO A 20 -10.56 2.10 5.86
N TYR A 21 -10.05 2.36 4.64
CA TYR A 21 -9.57 1.35 3.69
C TYR A 21 -8.06 1.35 3.50
N GLY A 22 -7.34 2.40 3.88
CA GLY A 22 -5.91 2.54 3.56
C GLY A 22 -5.04 1.48 4.21
N ILE A 23 -5.06 1.42 5.54
CA ILE A 23 -4.33 0.41 6.30
C ILE A 23 -4.81 -1.01 5.98
N PRO A 24 -6.13 -1.31 5.90
CA PRO A 24 -6.60 -2.62 5.48
C PRO A 24 -6.09 -3.06 4.10
N MET A 25 -6.15 -2.20 3.08
CA MET A 25 -5.70 -2.54 1.73
C MET A 25 -4.19 -2.82 1.66
N ILE A 26 -3.38 -2.10 2.45
CA ILE A 26 -1.94 -2.40 2.59
C ILE A 26 -1.74 -3.78 3.23
N GLY A 27 -2.51 -4.08 4.29
CA GLY A 27 -2.48 -5.38 4.95
C GLY A 27 -2.82 -6.53 3.98
N GLU A 28 -3.89 -6.38 3.21
CA GLU A 28 -4.30 -7.34 2.19
C GLU A 28 -3.21 -7.54 1.13
N ALA A 29 -2.60 -6.46 0.64
CA ALA A 29 -1.52 -6.53 -0.35
C ALA A 29 -0.28 -7.28 0.20
N ILE A 30 0.10 -7.03 1.45
CA ILE A 30 1.21 -7.73 2.10
C ILE A 30 0.89 -9.24 2.25
N ILE A 31 -0.32 -9.57 2.68
CA ILE A 31 -0.76 -10.96 2.84
C ILE A 31 -0.72 -11.69 1.51
N ALA A 32 -1.30 -11.10 0.46
CA ALA A 32 -1.32 -11.68 -0.88
C ALA A 32 0.10 -11.89 -1.43
N PHE A 33 1.01 -10.92 -1.20
CA PHE A 33 2.40 -11.04 -1.60
C PHE A 33 3.12 -12.21 -0.90
N ILE A 34 2.97 -12.31 0.43
CA ILE A 34 3.57 -13.42 1.21
C ILE A 34 2.97 -14.76 0.78
N GLN A 35 1.67 -14.80 0.50
CA GLN A 35 1.01 -16.00 0.01
C GLN A 35 1.58 -16.44 -1.36
N GLY A 36 1.78 -15.50 -2.28
CA GLY A 36 2.43 -15.78 -3.57
C GLY A 36 3.85 -16.33 -3.41
N ILE A 37 4.64 -15.80 -2.46
CA ILE A 37 5.97 -16.34 -2.15
C ILE A 37 5.87 -17.77 -1.60
N ASN A 38 4.95 -18.01 -0.66
CA ASN A 38 4.77 -19.33 -0.05
C ASN A 38 4.38 -20.39 -1.09
N GLU A 39 3.51 -20.03 -2.03
CA GLU A 39 3.13 -20.90 -3.15
C GLU A 39 4.29 -21.15 -4.11
N ALA A 40 5.07 -20.11 -4.44
CA ALA A 40 6.26 -20.25 -5.29
C ALA A 40 7.31 -21.18 -4.67
N ILE A 41 7.55 -21.08 -3.35
CA ILE A 41 8.49 -21.96 -2.63
C ILE A 41 7.97 -23.40 -2.60
N LYS A 42 6.68 -23.63 -2.32
CA LYS A 42 6.09 -24.99 -2.32
C LYS A 42 6.12 -25.67 -3.68
N SER A 43 6.24 -24.90 -4.76
CA SER A 43 6.31 -25.40 -6.13
C SER A 43 7.73 -25.86 -6.52
N ILE A 44 8.72 -25.76 -5.63
CA ILE A 44 10.11 -26.22 -5.80
C ILE A 44 10.28 -27.53 -5.03
#